data_AF-A0AAN6NCI6-F1
#
_entry.id   AF-A0AAN6NCI6-F1
#
_cell.length_a   1.000
_cell.length_b   1.000
_cell.length_c   1.000
_cell.angle_alpha   90.00
_cell.angle_beta   90.00
_cell.angle_gamma   90.00
#
_symmetry.space_group_name_H-M   'P 1'
#
loop_
_entity.id
_entity.type
_entity.pdbx_description
1 polymer ?
#
loop_
_entity_poly.entity_id
_entity_poly.type
_entity_poly.pdbx_seq_one_letter_code
_entity_poly.pdbx_strand_id
1 'polypeptide(L)'
;MAAQERSMPFIKNLASSDRKIRTSALTSLHTFLSARQIAATLTPLDSLKLWKGLFYALWMCDRAIPQQTLCAELADLIYVLPREAVVSWLRGFWATMSREWTGIDVLRMEKFLLLVRRVVGAGFRWMKVSKNGGSGNVQQGKKAKANKSDDNGDGWDAGKVDDILNLLEEWPFAIEEEVSRPETEGAASNQDSAVLSGTTIPVGLKLHVLDIWVDEAEKVGLLEDGDGEARKILQRISALVDALEKGTTSPAVRIRSKESLADERLPGNKTGETANEDAEMADTGDGGSWDGFED
;
A
#
# COMPACT_ATOMS: atom_id res chain seq x y z
N MET A 1 -31.27 11.83 -5.32
CA MET A 1 -31.41 12.60 -4.08
C MET A 1 -30.14 13.42 -3.93
N ALA A 2 -30.22 14.74 -3.71
CA ALA A 2 -29.04 15.55 -3.50
C ALA A 2 -28.27 15.01 -2.28
N ALA A 3 -26.98 14.72 -2.44
CA ALA A 3 -26.11 14.32 -1.34
C ALA A 3 -26.17 15.42 -0.27
N GLN A 4 -26.80 15.13 0.87
CA GLN A 4 -26.91 16.08 1.95
C GLN A 4 -25.50 16.41 2.46
N GLU A 5 -25.10 17.69 2.39
CA GLU A 5 -23.76 18.10 2.80
C GLU A 5 -23.53 17.73 4.27
N ARG A 6 -22.62 16.78 4.51
CA ARG A 6 -22.19 16.45 5.86
C ARG A 6 -21.37 17.60 6.42
N SER A 7 -21.81 18.12 7.56
CA SER A 7 -21.07 19.14 8.30
C SER A 7 -19.84 18.51 8.97
N MET A 8 -18.66 18.81 8.44
CA MET A 8 -17.37 18.37 8.99
C MET A 8 -16.52 19.61 9.37
N PRO A 9 -16.89 20.33 10.44
CA PRO A 9 -16.30 21.64 10.76
C PRO A 9 -14.81 21.57 11.08
N PHE A 10 -14.32 20.40 11.55
CA PHE A 10 -12.91 20.18 11.87
C PHE A 10 -11.99 20.18 10.66
N ILE A 11 -12.49 20.00 9.43
CA ILE A 11 -11.66 19.95 8.22
C ILE A 11 -10.86 21.25 8.03
N LYS A 12 -11.50 22.41 8.26
CA LYS A 12 -10.82 23.71 8.15
C LYS A 12 -9.69 23.85 9.17
N ASN A 13 -9.83 23.23 10.34
CA ASN A 13 -8.85 23.27 11.41
C ASN A 13 -7.63 22.37 11.14
N LEU A 14 -7.74 21.37 10.26
CA LEU A 14 -6.61 20.55 9.82
C LEU A 14 -5.55 21.37 9.08
N ALA A 15 -5.96 22.43 8.37
CA ALA A 15 -5.06 23.34 7.65
C ALA A 15 -4.60 24.56 8.49
N SER A 16 -4.93 24.61 9.79
CA SER A 16 -4.53 25.73 10.65
C SER A 16 -3.01 25.83 10.78
N SER A 17 -2.47 27.05 10.89
CA SER A 17 -1.05 27.27 11.22
C SER A 17 -0.69 26.86 12.64
N ASP A 18 -1.66 26.87 13.57
CA ASP A 18 -1.46 26.45 14.95
C ASP A 18 -1.46 24.92 15.07
N ARG A 19 -0.34 24.35 15.53
CA ARG A 19 -0.16 22.92 15.76
C ARG A 19 -1.23 22.36 16.72
N LYS A 20 -1.59 23.07 17.79
CA LYS A 20 -2.58 22.58 18.77
C LYS A 20 -3.96 22.43 18.14
N ILE A 21 -4.33 23.39 17.29
CA ILE A 21 -5.59 23.35 16.55
C ILE A 21 -5.61 22.15 15.60
N ARG A 22 -4.51 21.92 14.85
CA ARG A 22 -4.40 20.74 13.97
C ARG A 22 -4.49 19.42 14.73
N THR A 23 -3.79 19.29 15.85
CA THR A 23 -3.82 18.07 16.68
C THR A 23 -5.22 17.79 17.23
N SER A 24 -5.94 18.81 17.69
CA SER A 24 -7.34 18.68 18.13
C SER A 24 -8.27 18.27 16.97
N ALA A 25 -8.06 18.84 15.78
CA ALA A 25 -8.80 18.47 14.59
C ALA A 25 -8.54 17.02 14.14
N LEU A 26 -7.29 16.52 14.23
CA LEU A 26 -6.95 15.11 13.96
C LEU A 26 -7.62 14.16 14.97
N THR A 27 -7.68 14.54 16.25
CA THR A 27 -8.40 13.77 17.27
C THR A 27 -9.90 13.70 16.97
N SER A 28 -10.46 14.82 16.49
CA SER A 28 -11.87 14.90 16.09
C SER A 28 -12.14 14.03 14.85
N LEU A 29 -11.23 14.04 13.88
CA LEU A 29 -11.28 13.16 12.71
C LEU A 29 -11.25 11.69 13.12
N HIS A 30 -10.34 11.28 14.01
CA HIS A 30 -10.27 9.90 14.48
C HIS A 30 -11.58 9.45 15.13
N THR A 31 -12.17 10.31 15.96
CA THR A 31 -13.48 10.06 16.59
C THR A 31 -14.62 9.96 15.56
N PHE A 32 -14.57 10.78 14.51
CA PHE A 32 -15.54 10.76 13.43
C PHE A 32 -15.43 9.48 12.58
N LEU A 33 -14.21 9.03 12.26
CA LEU A 33 -13.97 7.82 11.47
C LEU A 33 -14.23 6.53 12.25
N SER A 34 -14.04 6.52 13.58
CA SER A 34 -14.34 5.36 14.42
C SER A 34 -15.84 5.14 14.63
N ALA A 35 -16.67 6.16 14.42
CA ALA A 35 -18.11 6.05 14.45
C ALA A 35 -18.62 5.30 13.21
N ARG A 36 -18.67 3.96 13.28
CA ARG A 36 -19.01 3.07 12.16
C ARG A 36 -20.23 3.50 11.35
N GLN A 37 -21.31 3.93 12.01
CA GLN A 37 -22.55 4.35 11.33
C GLN A 37 -22.34 5.56 10.41
N ILE A 38 -21.40 6.43 10.77
CA ILE A 38 -21.03 7.60 9.98
C ILE A 38 -20.05 7.18 8.89
N ALA A 39 -18.97 6.50 9.27
CA ALA A 39 -17.90 6.13 8.36
C ALA A 39 -18.36 5.19 7.23
N ALA A 40 -19.27 4.26 7.51
CA ALA A 40 -19.83 3.32 6.52
C ALA A 40 -20.60 4.00 5.40
N THR A 41 -21.05 5.24 5.62
CA THR A 41 -21.84 5.99 4.64
C THR A 41 -21.03 7.09 3.95
N LEU A 42 -19.70 7.14 4.15
CA LEU A 42 -18.81 8.15 3.56
C LEU A 42 -18.91 8.18 2.04
N THR A 43 -19.25 9.35 1.51
CA THR A 43 -19.25 9.56 0.06
C THR A 43 -17.83 9.82 -0.44
N PRO A 44 -17.51 9.58 -1.72
CA PRO A 44 -16.23 9.95 -2.31
C PRO A 44 -15.92 11.44 -2.17
N LEU A 45 -16.92 12.31 -2.26
CA LEU A 45 -16.75 13.75 -2.01
C LEU A 45 -16.32 14.04 -0.56
N ASP A 46 -16.86 13.31 0.42
CA ASP A 46 -16.42 13.43 1.80
C ASP A 46 -14.97 12.99 1.95
N SER A 47 -14.59 11.83 1.39
CA SER A 47 -13.21 11.35 1.37
C SER A 47 -12.25 12.37 0.76
N LEU A 48 -12.63 13.02 -0.35
CA LEU A 48 -11.85 14.09 -0.97
C LEU A 48 -11.70 15.32 -0.09
N LYS A 49 -12.79 15.77 0.56
CA LYS A 49 -12.75 16.92 1.48
C LYS A 49 -11.83 16.61 2.67
N LEU A 50 -11.91 15.40 3.22
CA LEU A 50 -11.10 14.95 4.34
C LEU A 50 -9.62 14.82 3.96
N TRP A 51 -9.31 14.14 2.85
CA TRP A 51 -7.94 13.99 2.39
C TRP A 51 -7.30 15.31 1.98
N LYS A 52 -8.06 16.27 1.43
CA LYS A 52 -7.55 17.64 1.21
C LYS A 52 -7.16 18.32 2.53
N GLY A 53 -7.98 18.17 3.58
CA GLY A 53 -7.63 18.65 4.92
C GLY A 53 -6.37 17.99 5.47
N LEU A 54 -6.25 16.67 5.34
CA LEU A 54 -5.09 15.89 5.79
C LEU A 54 -3.81 16.24 5.03
N PHE A 55 -3.91 16.46 3.71
CA PHE A 55 -2.82 16.93 2.87
C PHE A 55 -2.24 18.25 3.41
N TYR A 56 -3.10 19.22 3.71
CA TYR A 56 -2.65 20.49 4.28
C TYR A 56 -2.19 20.38 5.75
N ALA A 57 -2.69 19.41 6.52
CA ALA A 57 -2.13 19.13 7.84
C ALA A 57 -0.66 18.71 7.77
N LEU A 58 -0.31 17.84 6.80
CA LEU A 58 1.07 17.45 6.53
C LEU A 58 1.87 18.59 5.88
N TRP A 59 1.25 19.37 5.00
CA TRP A 59 1.85 20.56 4.38
C TRP A 59 2.39 21.54 5.44
N MET A 60 1.61 21.80 6.49
CA MET A 60 1.95 22.71 7.60
C MET A 60 2.86 22.06 8.68
N CYS A 61 3.28 20.80 8.48
CA CYS A 61 4.18 20.11 9.39
C CYS A 61 5.63 20.24 8.90
N ASP A 62 6.44 21.06 9.58
CA ASP A 62 7.81 21.41 9.15
C ASP A 62 8.92 20.68 9.92
N ARG A 63 8.59 19.97 10.99
CA ARG A 63 9.57 19.27 11.83
C ARG A 63 9.62 17.79 11.44
N ALA A 64 10.83 17.26 11.23
CA ALA A 64 11.06 15.91 10.72
C ALA A 64 10.34 14.80 11.52
N ILE A 65 10.55 14.73 12.84
CA ILE A 65 9.92 13.68 13.68
C ILE A 65 8.38 13.79 13.68
N PRO A 66 7.79 14.98 13.85
CA PRO A 66 6.35 15.16 13.64
C PRO A 66 5.84 14.76 12.24
N GLN A 67 6.60 15.01 11.16
CA GLN A 67 6.22 14.56 9.81
C GLN A 67 6.15 13.03 9.74
N GLN A 68 7.17 12.33 10.24
CA GLN A 68 7.19 10.86 10.24
C GLN A 68 6.02 10.27 11.05
N THR A 69 5.76 10.85 12.22
CA THR A 69 4.65 10.45 13.09
C THR A 69 3.31 10.67 12.39
N LEU A 70 3.12 11.86 11.80
CA LEU A 70 1.89 12.19 11.09
C LEU A 70 1.68 11.28 9.88
N CYS A 71 2.71 10.99 9.07
CA CYS A 71 2.58 10.07 7.95
C CYS A 71 2.15 8.66 8.39
N ALA A 72 2.63 8.19 9.54
CA ALA A 72 2.18 6.92 10.12
C ALA A 72 0.72 7.01 10.60
N GLU A 73 0.37 8.04 11.37
CA GLU A 73 -1.00 8.26 11.86
C GLU A 73 -2.02 8.33 10.71
N LEU A 74 -1.70 9.05 9.62
CA LEU A 74 -2.58 9.17 8.46
C LEU A 74 -2.75 7.85 7.71
N ALA A 75 -1.68 7.07 7.57
CA ALA A 75 -1.75 5.75 6.95
C ALA A 75 -2.56 4.75 7.77
N ASP A 76 -2.45 4.81 9.10
CA ASP A 76 -3.15 3.90 10.02
C ASP A 76 -4.65 4.21 10.16
N LEU A 77 -5.14 5.35 9.63
CA LEU A 77 -6.59 5.64 9.58
C LEU A 77 -7.40 4.56 8.82
N ILE A 78 -6.75 3.80 7.92
CA ILE A 78 -7.37 2.65 7.24
C ILE A 78 -7.91 1.59 8.21
N TYR A 79 -7.28 1.43 9.38
CA TYR A 79 -7.68 0.43 10.39
C TYR A 79 -8.81 0.91 11.32
N VAL A 80 -9.08 2.21 11.32
CA VAL A 80 -10.18 2.81 12.10
C VAL A 80 -11.50 2.74 11.35
N LEU A 81 -11.43 2.69 10.01
CA LEU A 81 -12.57 2.66 9.12
C LEU A 81 -13.26 1.29 9.11
N PRO A 82 -14.59 1.26 8.90
CA PRO A 82 -15.27 0.02 8.56
C PRO A 82 -14.89 -0.44 7.15
N ARG A 83 -14.96 -1.76 6.91
CA ARG A 83 -14.51 -2.42 5.67
C ARG A 83 -15.09 -1.80 4.39
N GLU A 84 -16.35 -1.42 4.44
CA GLU A 84 -17.12 -0.80 3.36
C GLU A 84 -16.60 0.59 2.95
N ALA A 85 -15.93 1.32 3.86
CA ALA A 85 -15.45 2.68 3.61
C ALA A 85 -14.01 2.74 3.09
N VAL A 86 -13.23 1.66 3.23
CA VAL A 86 -11.78 1.65 2.94
C VAL A 86 -11.47 1.97 1.49
N VAL A 87 -12.21 1.38 0.53
CA VAL A 87 -11.97 1.62 -0.90
C VAL A 87 -12.22 3.07 -1.27
N SER A 88 -13.38 3.62 -0.85
CA SER A 88 -13.72 5.04 -1.06
C SER A 88 -12.69 5.97 -0.41
N TRP A 89 -12.20 5.62 0.78
CA TRP A 89 -11.17 6.36 1.49
C TRP A 89 -9.84 6.38 0.72
N LEU A 90 -9.32 5.22 0.31
CA LEU A 90 -8.07 5.12 -0.42
C LEU A 90 -8.16 5.71 -1.84
N ARG A 91 -9.32 5.59 -2.50
CA ARG A 91 -9.56 6.28 -3.78
C ARG A 91 -9.49 7.81 -3.60
N GLY A 92 -10.05 8.33 -2.51
CA GLY A 92 -9.90 9.75 -2.13
C GLY A 92 -8.46 10.17 -1.87
N PHE A 93 -7.63 9.27 -1.30
CA PHE A 93 -6.19 9.51 -1.12
C PHE A 93 -5.49 9.66 -2.46
N TRP A 94 -5.63 8.67 -3.36
CA TRP A 94 -4.95 8.68 -4.65
C TRP A 94 -5.39 9.85 -5.53
N ALA A 95 -6.67 10.19 -5.52
CA ALA A 95 -7.19 11.36 -6.21
C ALA A 95 -6.61 12.67 -5.67
N THR A 96 -6.51 12.80 -4.35
CA THR A 96 -5.91 13.98 -3.72
C THR A 96 -4.42 14.07 -4.06
N MET A 97 -3.68 12.97 -3.94
CA MET A 97 -2.26 12.94 -4.27
C MET A 97 -2.02 13.26 -5.75
N SER A 98 -2.81 12.69 -6.66
CA SER A 98 -2.69 12.96 -8.10
C SER A 98 -2.92 14.43 -8.44
N ARG A 99 -3.97 15.05 -7.88
CA ARG A 99 -4.29 16.46 -8.13
C ARG A 99 -3.21 17.42 -7.60
N GLU A 100 -2.67 17.16 -6.42
CA GLU A 100 -1.76 18.09 -5.75
C GLU A 100 -0.28 17.85 -6.08
N TRP A 101 0.09 16.69 -6.64
CA TRP A 101 1.48 16.24 -6.80
C TRP A 101 2.41 17.26 -7.46
N THR A 102 1.98 17.84 -8.57
CA THR A 102 2.78 18.80 -9.36
C THR A 102 2.90 20.16 -8.68
N GLY A 103 2.05 20.46 -7.70
CA GLY A 103 2.10 21.65 -6.87
C GLY A 103 3.00 21.52 -5.63
N ILE A 104 3.52 20.32 -5.35
CA ILE A 104 4.45 20.09 -4.23
C ILE A 104 5.84 20.57 -4.64
N ASP A 105 6.36 21.58 -3.94
CA ASP A 105 7.73 22.04 -4.15
C ASP A 105 8.76 21.05 -3.60
N VAL A 106 9.99 21.16 -4.11
CA VAL A 106 11.09 20.23 -3.82
C VAL A 106 11.38 20.11 -2.31
N LEU A 107 11.25 21.20 -1.54
CA LEU A 107 11.53 21.20 -0.10
C LEU A 107 10.46 20.47 0.71
N ARG A 108 9.26 20.27 0.15
CA ARG A 108 8.15 19.54 0.79
C ARG A 108 7.98 18.12 0.26
N MET A 109 8.62 17.78 -0.86
CA MET A 109 8.40 16.50 -1.53
C MET A 109 8.67 15.30 -0.61
N GLU A 110 9.75 15.30 0.17
CA GLU A 110 10.19 14.16 0.99
C GLU A 110 9.08 13.61 1.92
N LYS A 111 8.36 14.48 2.63
CA LYS A 111 7.29 14.04 3.54
C LYS A 111 6.07 13.47 2.81
N PHE A 112 5.80 13.92 1.59
CA PHE A 112 4.72 13.37 0.77
C PHE A 112 5.12 12.04 0.11
N LEU A 113 6.39 11.89 -0.29
CA LEU A 113 6.94 10.58 -0.69
C LEU A 113 6.82 9.57 0.47
N LEU A 114 7.15 10.00 1.70
CA LEU A 114 6.99 9.18 2.89
C LEU A 114 5.51 8.84 3.16
N LEU A 115 4.59 9.80 3.00
CA LEU A 115 3.15 9.53 3.16
C LEU A 115 2.67 8.46 2.19
N VAL A 116 3.00 8.57 0.89
CA VAL A 116 2.63 7.56 -0.11
C VAL A 116 3.18 6.19 0.28
N ARG A 117 4.45 6.13 0.69
CA ARG A 117 5.07 4.88 1.15
C ARG A 117 4.32 4.26 2.32
N ARG A 118 3.95 5.06 3.32
CA ARG A 118 3.20 4.57 4.50
C ARG A 118 1.78 4.12 4.14
N VAL A 119 1.09 4.83 3.26
CA VAL A 119 -0.27 4.45 2.82
C VAL A 119 -0.24 3.16 1.99
N VAL A 120 0.72 3.00 1.07
CA VAL A 120 0.91 1.75 0.30
C VAL A 120 1.19 0.58 1.25
N GLY A 121 2.15 0.73 2.18
CA GLY A 121 2.46 -0.31 3.15
C GLY A 121 1.29 -0.64 4.09
N ALA A 122 0.49 0.34 4.49
CA ALA A 122 -0.72 0.12 5.26
C ALA A 122 -1.80 -0.62 4.44
N GLY A 123 -1.96 -0.28 3.15
CA GLY A 123 -2.84 -1.01 2.23
C GLY A 123 -2.45 -2.48 2.10
N PHE A 124 -1.17 -2.77 1.87
CA PHE A 124 -0.68 -4.15 1.79
C PHE A 124 -0.86 -4.93 3.10
N ARG A 125 -0.59 -4.30 4.25
CA ARG A 125 -0.82 -4.95 5.55
C ARG A 125 -2.31 -5.20 5.79
N TRP A 126 -3.18 -4.30 5.33
CA TRP A 126 -4.61 -4.43 5.47
C TRP A 126 -5.19 -5.61 4.69
N MET A 127 -4.55 -6.06 3.60
CA MET A 127 -4.92 -7.27 2.84
C MET A 127 -4.90 -8.55 3.67
N LYS A 128 -4.20 -8.58 4.82
CA LYS A 128 -4.17 -9.77 5.67
C LYS A 128 -5.54 -10.06 6.29
N VAL A 129 -5.81 -11.34 6.52
CA VAL A 129 -7.00 -11.77 7.28
C VAL A 129 -6.92 -11.19 8.69
N SER A 130 -8.00 -10.53 9.13
CA SER A 130 -8.06 -10.04 10.51
C SER A 130 -8.28 -11.24 11.43
N LYS A 131 -7.31 -11.55 12.29
CA LYS A 131 -7.49 -12.47 13.41
C LYS A 131 -8.37 -11.79 14.47
N ASN A 132 -9.69 -11.70 14.25
CA ASN A 132 -10.57 -11.04 15.21
C ASN A 132 -10.93 -11.99 16.37
N GLY A 133 -10.36 -11.71 17.54
CA GLY A 133 -10.70 -12.37 18.80
C GLY A 133 -9.77 -12.01 19.96
N GLY A 134 -9.61 -10.73 20.29
CA GLY A 134 -8.83 -10.33 21.47
C GLY A 134 -8.78 -8.84 21.70
N SER A 135 -9.77 -8.30 22.42
CA SER A 135 -9.63 -7.01 23.10
C SER A 135 -8.46 -7.11 24.07
N GLY A 136 -7.43 -6.28 23.90
CA GLY A 136 -6.23 -6.39 24.73
C GLY A 136 -5.16 -5.36 24.40
N ASN A 137 -5.36 -4.15 24.92
CA ASN A 137 -4.33 -3.21 25.40
C ASN A 137 -2.90 -3.39 24.84
N VAL A 138 -2.48 -2.50 23.93
CA VAL A 138 -1.09 -2.43 23.46
C VAL A 138 -0.22 -1.85 24.58
N GLN A 139 0.47 -2.73 25.32
CA GLN A 139 1.64 -2.36 26.10
C GLN A 139 2.88 -2.96 25.46
N GLN A 140 3.86 -2.09 25.23
CA GLN A 140 5.16 -2.39 24.64
C GLN A 140 5.93 -3.47 25.43
N GLY A 141 6.55 -4.38 24.67
CA GLY A 141 7.85 -4.96 25.01
C GLY A 141 7.84 -6.38 25.57
N LYS A 142 8.20 -7.36 24.71
CA LYS A 142 9.36 -8.25 24.90
C LYS A 142 9.41 -9.32 23.79
N LYS A 143 10.63 -9.58 23.29
CA LYS A 143 10.97 -10.68 22.38
C LYS A 143 10.52 -12.02 22.97
N ALA A 144 9.69 -12.76 22.23
CA ALA A 144 9.44 -14.18 22.46
C ALA A 144 9.82 -14.95 21.20
N LYS A 145 10.62 -16.00 21.38
CA LYS A 145 11.04 -16.97 20.35
C LYS A 145 9.80 -17.53 19.64
N ALA A 146 9.76 -17.40 18.33
CA ALA A 146 8.75 -18.06 17.49
C ALA A 146 9.04 -19.56 17.46
N ASN A 147 8.15 -20.35 18.06
CA ASN A 147 8.03 -21.76 17.77
C ASN A 147 7.28 -21.88 16.44
N LYS A 148 7.88 -22.58 15.49
CA LYS A 148 7.32 -22.90 14.17
C LYS A 148 6.18 -23.89 14.38
N SER A 149 4.94 -23.43 14.26
CA SER A 149 3.77 -24.30 14.14
C SER A 149 3.16 -24.07 12.76
N ASP A 150 3.15 -25.14 11.96
CA ASP A 150 2.42 -25.26 10.71
C ASP A 150 0.97 -24.81 10.89
N ASP A 151 0.54 -23.79 10.15
CA ASP A 151 -0.87 -23.43 9.98
C ASP A 151 -1.12 -23.18 8.49
N ASN A 152 -1.50 -24.25 7.80
CA ASN A 152 -1.92 -24.25 6.39
C ASN A 152 -3.30 -23.58 6.30
N GLY A 153 -3.37 -22.36 5.73
CA GLY A 153 -4.60 -21.81 5.15
C GLY A 153 -4.88 -20.34 5.48
N ASP A 154 -4.68 -19.47 4.48
CA ASP A 154 -5.13 -18.07 4.34
C ASP A 154 -4.65 -17.04 5.36
N GLY A 155 -3.41 -16.56 5.16
CA GLY A 155 -2.94 -15.29 5.73
C GLY A 155 -3.52 -14.05 5.05
N TRP A 156 -4.21 -14.19 3.92
CA TRP A 156 -4.66 -13.10 3.04
C TRP A 156 -6.17 -13.15 2.80
N ASP A 157 -6.83 -12.00 2.87
CA ASP A 157 -8.25 -11.84 2.59
C ASP A 157 -8.43 -11.47 1.12
N ALA A 158 -8.95 -12.41 0.31
CA ALA A 158 -9.07 -12.25 -1.13
C ALA A 158 -9.84 -10.98 -1.55
N GLY A 159 -10.92 -10.64 -0.84
CA GLY A 159 -11.70 -9.44 -1.15
C GLY A 159 -10.94 -8.15 -0.84
N LYS A 160 -10.10 -8.14 0.20
CA LYS A 160 -9.22 -6.99 0.48
C LYS A 160 -8.06 -6.90 -0.52
N VAL A 161 -7.51 -8.05 -0.93
CA VAL A 161 -6.48 -8.12 -1.97
C VAL A 161 -7.01 -7.51 -3.26
N ASP A 162 -8.19 -7.93 -3.71
CA ASP A 162 -8.82 -7.40 -4.92
C ASP A 162 -9.00 -5.90 -4.85
N ASP A 163 -9.53 -5.39 -3.74
CA ASP A 163 -9.72 -3.95 -3.55
C ASP A 163 -8.42 -3.14 -3.63
N ILE A 164 -7.34 -3.62 -3.01
CA ILE A 164 -6.05 -2.92 -3.02
C ILE A 164 -5.41 -2.99 -4.40
N LEU A 165 -5.45 -4.14 -5.08
CA LEU A 165 -4.89 -4.30 -6.42
C LEU A 165 -5.67 -3.49 -7.46
N ASN A 166 -6.99 -3.45 -7.37
CA ASN A 166 -7.83 -2.62 -8.22
C ASN A 166 -7.50 -1.13 -8.04
N LEU A 167 -7.21 -0.67 -6.82
CA LEU A 167 -6.77 0.71 -6.59
C LEU A 167 -5.38 0.99 -7.16
N LEU A 168 -4.47 0.01 -7.14
CA LEU A 168 -3.15 0.15 -7.78
C LEU A 168 -3.27 0.24 -9.31
N GLU A 169 -4.12 -0.60 -9.90
CA GLU A 169 -4.45 -0.58 -11.33
C GLU A 169 -5.14 0.73 -11.75
N GLU A 170 -6.09 1.23 -10.94
CA GLU A 170 -6.85 2.46 -11.22
C GLU A 170 -5.97 3.73 -11.15
N TRP A 171 -4.89 3.71 -10.35
CA TRP A 171 -4.09 4.91 -10.05
C TRP A 171 -2.61 4.77 -10.44
N PRO A 172 -1.68 4.35 -9.57
CA PRO A 172 -0.25 4.43 -9.89
C PRO A 172 0.18 3.53 -11.05
N PHE A 173 -0.56 2.44 -11.33
CA PHE A 173 -0.28 1.50 -12.42
C PHE A 173 -1.27 1.59 -13.57
N ALA A 174 -2.11 2.63 -13.61
CA ALA A 174 -2.99 2.88 -14.74
C ALA A 174 -2.18 3.10 -16.03
N ILE A 175 -2.57 2.45 -17.11
CA ILE A 175 -1.97 2.68 -18.44
C ILE A 175 -2.36 4.06 -18.95
N GLU A 176 -3.62 4.45 -18.73
CA GLU A 176 -4.13 5.76 -19.09
C GLU A 176 -3.50 6.87 -18.23
N GLU A 177 -3.44 8.07 -18.80
CA GLU A 177 -2.94 9.25 -18.10
C GLU A 177 -4.03 9.92 -17.26
N GLU A 178 -5.30 9.63 -17.51
CA GLU A 178 -6.45 10.11 -16.77
C GLU A 178 -7.26 8.94 -16.24
N VAL A 179 -7.88 9.13 -15.06
CA VAL A 179 -8.80 8.12 -14.53
C VAL A 179 -10.05 8.06 -15.40
N SER A 180 -10.22 6.92 -16.07
CA SER A 180 -11.30 6.65 -17.01
C SER A 180 -12.67 6.73 -16.34
N ARG A 181 -13.70 7.08 -17.12
CA ARG A 181 -15.09 6.99 -16.68
C ARG A 181 -15.53 5.52 -16.78
N PRO A 182 -16.11 4.90 -15.74
CA PRO A 182 -16.61 3.54 -15.85
C PRO A 182 -17.76 3.51 -16.86
N GLU A 183 -17.66 2.62 -17.84
CA GLU A 183 -18.63 2.47 -18.94
C GLU A 183 -19.92 1.75 -18.53
N THR A 184 -20.04 1.29 -17.28
CA THR A 184 -21.17 0.45 -16.85
C THR A 184 -22.42 1.28 -16.56
N GLU A 185 -23.32 1.33 -17.54
CA GLU A 185 -24.70 1.80 -17.39
C GLU A 185 -25.49 0.89 -16.43
N GLY A 186 -25.68 1.32 -15.17
CA GLY A 186 -26.51 0.56 -14.23
C GLY A 186 -26.55 1.08 -12.80
N ALA A 187 -27.54 1.92 -12.52
CA ALA A 187 -28.15 2.24 -11.22
C ALA A 187 -27.25 2.62 -10.01
N ALA A 188 -27.41 3.87 -9.57
CA ALA A 188 -27.08 4.47 -8.26
C ALA A 188 -25.63 4.89 -7.94
N SER A 189 -24.61 4.56 -8.74
CA SER A 189 -23.20 4.99 -8.53
C SER A 189 -22.76 6.24 -9.34
N ASN A 190 -23.68 6.83 -10.11
CA ASN A 190 -23.36 7.80 -11.18
C ASN A 190 -22.76 9.14 -10.75
N GLN A 191 -22.92 9.59 -9.51
CA GLN A 191 -22.39 10.88 -9.07
C GLN A 191 -20.94 10.77 -8.56
N ASP A 192 -20.61 9.64 -7.97
CA ASP A 192 -19.37 9.38 -7.25
C ASP A 192 -18.18 9.22 -8.19
N SER A 193 -18.39 8.52 -9.31
CA SER A 193 -17.36 8.38 -10.34
C SER A 193 -17.16 9.64 -11.18
N ALA A 194 -18.18 10.49 -11.32
CA ALA A 194 -18.09 11.74 -12.06
C ALA A 194 -17.26 12.80 -11.33
N VAL A 195 -17.18 12.72 -9.99
CA VAL A 195 -16.36 13.65 -9.18
C VAL A 195 -14.86 13.37 -9.36
N LEU A 196 -14.49 12.14 -9.73
CA LEU A 196 -13.10 11.69 -9.85
C LEU A 196 -12.62 11.56 -11.30
N SER A 197 -13.54 11.42 -12.26
CA SER A 197 -13.22 11.30 -13.69
C SER A 197 -12.46 12.51 -14.22
N GLY A 198 -11.46 12.26 -15.07
CA GLY A 198 -10.61 13.32 -15.65
C GLY A 198 -9.50 13.82 -14.71
N THR A 199 -9.28 13.14 -13.58
CA THR A 199 -8.08 13.41 -12.76
C THR A 199 -6.87 12.83 -13.50
N THR A 200 -5.94 13.70 -13.91
CA THR A 200 -4.65 13.29 -14.48
C THR A 200 -3.77 12.66 -13.41
N ILE A 201 -3.15 11.52 -13.74
CA ILE A 201 -2.22 10.79 -12.88
C ILE A 201 -0.80 11.25 -13.19
N PRO A 202 -0.14 11.98 -12.28
CA PRO A 202 1.16 12.58 -12.55
C PRO A 202 2.25 11.50 -12.64
N VAL A 203 3.11 11.60 -13.66
CA VAL A 203 4.23 10.67 -13.89
C VAL A 203 5.09 10.47 -12.64
N GLY A 204 5.37 11.54 -11.88
CA GLY A 204 6.18 11.44 -10.66
C GLY A 204 5.56 10.56 -9.58
N LEU A 205 4.23 10.48 -9.50
CA LEU A 205 3.54 9.59 -8.56
C LEU A 205 3.69 8.13 -9.01
N LYS A 206 3.54 7.85 -10.32
CA LYS A 206 3.78 6.50 -10.88
C LYS A 206 5.21 6.04 -10.59
N LEU A 207 6.20 6.89 -10.87
CA LEU A 207 7.63 6.61 -10.61
C LEU A 207 7.90 6.28 -9.14
N HIS A 208 7.36 7.08 -8.22
CA HIS A 208 7.56 6.85 -6.79
C HIS A 208 6.91 5.55 -6.31
N VAL A 209 5.72 5.19 -6.80
CA VAL A 209 5.12 3.91 -6.41
C VAL A 209 5.91 2.73 -6.98
N LEU A 210 6.43 2.85 -8.21
CA LEU A 210 7.34 1.86 -8.78
C LEU A 210 8.63 1.68 -7.94
N ASP A 211 9.14 2.76 -7.32
CA ASP A 211 10.33 2.71 -6.46
C ASP A 211 10.13 1.95 -5.15
N ILE A 212 8.89 1.79 -4.68
CA ILE A 212 8.64 1.38 -3.30
C ILE A 212 7.77 0.12 -3.18
N TRP A 213 7.11 -0.32 -4.25
CA TRP A 213 6.14 -1.42 -4.14
C TRP A 213 6.78 -2.73 -3.68
N VAL A 214 7.98 -3.06 -4.16
CA VAL A 214 8.72 -4.27 -3.74
C VAL A 214 9.09 -4.16 -2.26
N ASP A 215 9.61 -3.01 -1.82
CA ASP A 215 9.96 -2.77 -0.40
C ASP A 215 8.75 -2.94 0.52
N GLU A 216 7.61 -2.37 0.15
CA GLU A 216 6.41 -2.44 0.99
C GLU A 216 5.79 -3.84 0.96
N ALA A 217 5.89 -4.56 -0.16
CA ALA A 217 5.48 -5.95 -0.27
C ALA A 217 6.34 -6.87 0.62
N GLU A 218 7.66 -6.65 0.64
CA GLU A 218 8.60 -7.41 1.47
C GLU A 218 8.29 -7.23 2.96
N LYS A 219 8.02 -5.98 3.40
CA LYS A 219 7.69 -5.67 4.80
C LYS A 219 6.45 -6.38 5.33
N VAL A 220 5.54 -6.81 4.46
CA VAL A 220 4.34 -7.54 4.85
C VAL A 220 4.48 -9.05 4.64
N GLY A 221 5.65 -9.53 4.22
CA GLY A 221 5.93 -10.95 4.01
C GLY A 221 5.43 -11.49 2.68
N LEU A 222 5.10 -10.64 1.69
CA LEU A 222 4.66 -11.13 0.38
C LEU A 222 5.78 -11.89 -0.38
N LEU A 223 7.04 -11.59 -0.06
CA LEU A 223 8.21 -12.18 -0.69
C LEU A 223 8.73 -13.44 0.04
N GLU A 224 8.08 -13.85 1.14
CA GLU A 224 8.45 -15.06 1.89
C GLU A 224 8.19 -16.32 1.05
N ASP A 225 9.15 -17.22 1.05
CA ASP A 225 9.04 -18.49 0.32
C ASP A 225 8.03 -19.42 1.01
N GLY A 226 7.29 -20.20 0.22
CA GLY A 226 6.34 -21.20 0.72
C GLY A 226 4.90 -20.72 0.86
N ASP A 227 4.61 -19.42 0.76
CA ASP A 227 3.24 -18.90 0.72
C ASP A 227 2.73 -18.82 -0.74
N GLY A 228 1.86 -19.78 -1.10
CA GLY A 228 1.26 -19.86 -2.43
C GLY A 228 0.33 -18.69 -2.77
N GLU A 229 -0.37 -18.14 -1.79
CA GLU A 229 -1.26 -16.99 -1.99
C GLU A 229 -0.46 -15.70 -2.12
N ALA A 230 0.56 -15.50 -1.27
CA ALA A 230 1.49 -14.37 -1.42
C ALA A 230 2.14 -14.35 -2.81
N ARG A 231 2.54 -15.52 -3.33
CA ARG A 231 3.08 -15.64 -4.69
C ARG A 231 2.07 -15.22 -5.77
N LYS A 232 0.78 -15.59 -5.63
CA LYS A 232 -0.27 -15.16 -6.56
C LYS A 232 -0.50 -13.65 -6.48
N ILE A 233 -0.49 -13.07 -5.28
CA ILE A 233 -0.62 -11.61 -5.08
C ILE A 233 0.54 -10.89 -5.77
N LEU A 234 1.78 -11.35 -5.55
CA LEU A 234 2.95 -10.80 -6.23
C LEU A 234 2.86 -10.91 -7.75
N GLN A 235 2.45 -12.07 -8.28
CA GLN A 235 2.26 -12.26 -9.71
C GLN A 235 1.24 -11.27 -10.29
N ARG A 236 0.15 -10.99 -9.58
CA ARG A 236 -0.84 -10.00 -9.99
C ARG A 236 -0.27 -8.58 -9.97
N ILE A 237 0.47 -8.19 -8.92
CA ILE A 237 1.12 -6.86 -8.87
C ILE A 237 2.15 -6.74 -10.00
N SER A 238 3.00 -7.74 -10.22
CA SER A 238 3.95 -7.77 -11.33
C SER A 238 3.26 -7.69 -12.69
N ALA A 239 2.11 -8.34 -12.86
CA ALA A 239 1.34 -8.24 -14.10
C ALA A 239 0.80 -6.82 -14.34
N LEU A 240 0.37 -6.10 -13.29
CA LEU A 240 0.00 -4.68 -13.41
C LEU A 240 1.20 -3.83 -13.85
N VAL A 241 2.38 -4.06 -13.27
CA VAL A 241 3.60 -3.31 -13.61
C VAL A 241 4.08 -3.63 -15.04
N ASP A 242 4.00 -4.89 -15.47
CA ASP A 242 4.32 -5.32 -16.84
C ASP A 242 3.34 -4.73 -17.86
N ALA A 243 2.05 -4.68 -17.54
CA ALA A 243 1.05 -4.02 -18.37
C ALA A 243 1.34 -2.51 -18.49
N LEU A 244 1.70 -1.85 -17.39
CA LEU A 244 2.14 -0.45 -17.39
C LEU A 244 3.41 -0.25 -18.24
N GLU A 245 4.42 -1.11 -18.12
CA GLU A 245 5.65 -1.03 -18.91
C GLU A 245 5.35 -1.05 -20.42
N LYS A 246 4.49 -1.98 -20.85
CA LYS A 246 4.10 -2.19 -22.24
C LYS A 246 3.20 -1.07 -22.77
N GLY A 247 2.29 -0.56 -21.93
CA GLY A 247 1.28 0.42 -22.32
C GLY A 247 1.72 1.89 -22.18
N THR A 248 2.73 2.20 -21.36
CA THR A 248 3.10 3.59 -21.07
C THR A 248 3.78 4.30 -22.25
N THR A 249 3.40 5.55 -22.46
CA THR A 249 4.03 6.50 -23.38
C THR A 249 5.31 7.13 -22.80
N SER A 250 5.48 7.09 -21.47
CA SER A 250 6.60 7.73 -20.77
C SER A 250 7.83 6.80 -20.69
N PRO A 251 8.99 7.19 -21.29
CA PRO A 251 10.20 6.39 -21.20
C PRO A 251 10.69 6.18 -19.77
N ALA A 252 10.54 7.19 -18.90
CA ALA A 252 10.96 7.11 -17.51
C ALA A 252 10.13 6.06 -16.74
N VAL A 253 8.81 6.03 -16.96
CA VAL A 253 7.93 5.02 -16.35
C VAL A 253 8.29 3.64 -16.87
N ARG A 254 8.52 3.49 -18.18
CA ARG A 254 8.92 2.22 -18.79
C ARG A 254 10.22 1.67 -18.18
N ILE A 255 11.25 2.52 -18.10
CA ILE A 255 12.55 2.15 -17.50
C ILE A 255 12.34 1.72 -16.05
N ARG A 256 11.60 2.51 -15.25
CA ARG A 256 11.41 2.22 -13.84
C ARG A 256 10.55 0.97 -13.59
N SER A 257 9.53 0.73 -14.42
CA SER A 257 8.75 -0.52 -14.38
C SER A 257 9.67 -1.72 -14.58
N LYS A 258 10.50 -1.68 -15.62
CA LYS A 258 11.46 -2.75 -15.93
C LYS A 258 12.48 -2.96 -14.81
N GLU A 259 13.03 -1.89 -14.25
CA GLU A 259 13.94 -1.95 -13.10
C GLU A 259 13.27 -2.62 -11.90
N SER A 260 12.04 -2.23 -11.56
CA SER A 260 11.32 -2.81 -10.41
C SER A 260 10.92 -4.27 -10.62
N LEU A 261 10.63 -4.69 -11.87
CA LEU A 261 10.36 -6.08 -12.22
C LEU A 261 11.62 -6.94 -12.23
N ALA A 262 12.80 -6.33 -12.36
CA ALA A 262 14.10 -6.99 -12.29
C ALA A 262 14.68 -7.05 -10.86
N ASP A 263 13.95 -6.59 -9.85
CA ASP A 263 14.39 -6.63 -8.45
C ASP A 263 14.71 -8.08 -8.03
N GLU A 264 15.93 -8.31 -7.54
CA GLU A 264 16.49 -9.63 -7.19
C GLU A 264 15.70 -10.34 -6.09
N ARG A 265 14.97 -9.59 -5.26
CA ARG A 265 14.16 -10.15 -4.16
C ARG A 265 12.92 -10.86 -4.68
N LEU A 266 12.45 -10.54 -5.90
CA LEU A 266 11.25 -11.16 -6.47
C LEU A 266 11.49 -12.65 -6.73
N PRO A 267 10.53 -13.55 -6.39
CA PRO A 267 10.74 -15.00 -6.48
C PRO A 267 11.18 -15.54 -7.86
N GLY A 268 10.88 -14.84 -8.96
CA GLY A 268 11.31 -15.22 -10.31
C GLY A 268 12.74 -14.82 -10.68
N ASN A 269 13.36 -13.93 -9.90
CA ASN A 269 14.67 -13.32 -10.18
C ASN A 269 15.76 -13.80 -9.23
N LYS A 270 15.41 -14.55 -8.17
CA LYS A 270 16.38 -15.15 -7.24
C LYS A 270 17.31 -16.08 -8.01
N THR A 271 18.48 -15.58 -8.43
CA THR A 271 19.52 -16.38 -9.06
C THR A 271 20.14 -17.33 -8.03
N GLY A 272 19.74 -18.60 -8.07
CA GLY A 272 20.64 -19.75 -7.94
C GLY A 272 21.49 -19.95 -6.68
N GLU A 273 21.29 -19.26 -5.55
CA GLU A 273 22.04 -19.61 -4.32
C GLU A 273 21.56 -20.93 -3.69
N THR A 274 20.35 -21.41 -4.01
CA THR A 274 19.86 -22.73 -3.55
C THR A 274 20.24 -23.90 -4.47
N ALA A 275 20.92 -23.66 -5.59
CA ALA A 275 21.33 -24.73 -6.49
C ALA A 275 22.74 -25.29 -6.19
N ASN A 276 23.51 -24.69 -5.27
CA ASN A 276 24.93 -25.01 -5.08
C ASN A 276 25.28 -25.65 -3.72
N GLU A 277 24.35 -25.76 -2.77
CA GLU A 277 24.63 -26.38 -1.47
C GLU A 277 24.38 -27.90 -1.45
N ASP A 278 23.58 -28.45 -2.39
CA ASP A 278 23.30 -29.89 -2.48
C ASP A 278 24.33 -30.67 -3.34
N ALA A 279 25.33 -30.00 -3.93
CA ALA A 279 26.32 -30.61 -4.81
C ALA A 279 27.69 -30.89 -4.15
N GLU A 280 27.97 -30.40 -2.94
CA GLU A 280 29.26 -30.56 -2.25
C GLU A 280 29.29 -31.65 -1.15
N MET A 281 28.35 -32.60 -1.16
CA MET A 281 28.32 -33.73 -0.20
C MET A 281 28.27 -35.10 -0.90
N ALA A 282 28.97 -35.25 -2.03
CA ALA A 282 29.10 -36.55 -2.70
C ALA A 282 30.46 -36.76 -3.39
N ASP A 283 31.56 -36.44 -2.72
CA ASP A 283 32.84 -37.10 -3.05
C ASP A 283 33.78 -37.10 -1.84
N THR A 284 33.71 -38.15 -1.02
CA THR A 284 34.82 -38.67 -0.21
C THR A 284 34.37 -39.97 0.46
N GLY A 285 34.64 -41.09 -0.20
CA GLY A 285 34.26 -42.43 0.25
C GLY A 285 35.25 -43.51 -0.22
N ASP A 286 36.49 -43.36 0.22
CA ASP A 286 37.51 -44.37 0.53
C ASP A 286 37.31 -45.80 -0.04
N GLY A 287 38.12 -46.14 -1.07
CA GLY A 287 38.27 -47.48 -1.61
C GLY A 287 39.56 -48.15 -1.13
N GLY A 288 39.60 -48.58 0.12
CA GLY A 288 40.64 -49.48 0.63
C GLY A 288 40.42 -50.92 0.15
N SER A 289 41.31 -51.45 -0.69
CA SER A 289 41.43 -52.89 -0.96
C SER A 289 42.86 -53.33 -0.66
N TRP A 290 42.97 -54.21 0.33
CA TRP A 290 44.17 -54.77 0.93
C TRP A 290 44.34 -56.19 0.38
N ASP A 291 45.44 -56.45 -0.33
CA ASP A 291 45.90 -57.78 -0.80
C ASP A 291 47.42 -57.60 -1.02
N GLY A 292 48.38 -58.31 -0.43
CA GLY A 292 48.46 -59.66 0.10
C GLY A 292 49.87 -60.14 -0.28
N PHE A 293 50.84 -60.12 0.64
CA PHE A 293 52.22 -60.58 0.39
C PHE A 293 52.31 -62.09 0.68
N GLU A 294 52.95 -62.83 -0.23
CA GLU A 294 53.35 -64.23 -0.07
C GLU A 294 54.61 -64.35 0.82
N ASP A 295 54.50 -65.12 1.90
CA ASP A 295 55.47 -66.15 2.33
C ASP A 295 54.79 -67.16 3.28
#